data_AF-A0A6P5RQU8-F1
#
_entry.id   AF-A0A6P5RQU8-F1
#
_cell.length_a   1.000
_cell.length_b   1.000
_cell.length_c   1.000
_cell.angle_alpha   90.00
_cell.angle_beta   90.00
_cell.angle_gamma   90.00
#
_symmetry.space_group_name_H-M   'P 1'
#
loop_
_entity.id
_entity.type
_entity.pdbx_description
1 polymer ?
#
loop_
_entity_poly.entity_id
_entity_poly.type
_entity_poly.pdbx_seq_one_letter_code
_entity_poly.pdbx_strand_id
1 'polypeptide(L)'
;MGDRCMSQFSVAAAELTSSQGHALTMASHQDDLLLGKISEMEKSVGKISEMEKTLGQLLDWSKSITQELRFRHPGPPVMTEPLPPSTVIEYCNPNHEADDLYPSLPGDWEHVSMTVNQGEARSVYLFVSSYEDDEHANAVYEVKFKHGGEVTQESPVVRHVAKFRKGSCHDAARIFNHSKLYCIGHDGGFIVDTESWSKCSSIPPIPASKSLETIVSAYGKVYYLACPSTFLSPVTGPSFGRYDHDQNIWRQMTPFPFYDDYDPRMQLTGYAVCYGAILFSLSGLRNGKFGVVAFHVGRKDWNRVKVDTSAYCAPPFQGRAVVVDETIYALYGESKIIAFSFTMDKHDDSGIHYSLRQLFILQGLEFERPVLPWYNDRSQYLVHLGNHDFFHVQTGWCDGHLKVQYLSITTFQIVVGEGGRHMIKTIYSTLHSVDIKGSEWFDLVFCFTPECEDDEPFGLE
;
A
#
# COMPACT_ATOMS: atom_id res chain seq x y z
N MET A 1 -46.85 -14.94 92.33
CA MET A 1 -46.52 -14.55 93.72
C MET A 1 -45.31 -15.37 94.14
N GLY A 2 -44.17 -14.83 94.58
CA GLY A 2 -43.70 -13.45 94.73
C GLY A 2 -42.28 -13.36 94.16
N ASP A 3 -41.91 -12.20 93.61
CA ASP A 3 -41.15 -11.12 94.27
C ASP A 3 -39.65 -11.41 94.26
N ARG A 4 -38.90 -10.88 93.27
CA ARG A 4 -38.30 -9.54 93.19
C ARG A 4 -37.44 -9.15 94.40
N CYS A 5 -36.15 -9.04 94.14
CA CYS A 5 -35.15 -8.25 94.87
C CYS A 5 -34.22 -7.65 93.79
N MET A 6 -34.19 -6.31 93.59
CA MET A 6 -33.12 -5.36 93.99
C MET A 6 -31.70 -5.78 93.52
N SER A 7 -30.78 -4.95 93.00
CA SER A 7 -30.70 -3.55 92.54
C SER A 7 -29.24 -3.31 92.09
N GLN A 8 -29.04 -2.75 90.89
CA GLN A 8 -28.03 -1.72 90.52
C GLN A 8 -26.52 -1.83 90.90
N PHE A 9 -25.60 -1.96 89.93
CA PHE A 9 -24.77 -0.88 89.31
C PHE A 9 -23.58 -1.41 88.46
N SER A 10 -23.30 -0.71 87.35
CA SER A 10 -22.03 -0.54 86.58
C SER A 10 -21.60 -1.46 85.42
N VAL A 11 -21.58 -0.85 84.22
CA VAL A 11 -20.46 -0.75 83.21
C VAL A 11 -19.85 -2.07 82.68
N ALA A 12 -19.62 -2.34 81.39
CA ALA A 12 -19.94 -1.73 80.10
C ALA A 12 -19.61 -2.76 78.99
N ALA A 13 -20.26 -2.60 77.84
CA ALA A 13 -19.76 -2.86 76.48
C ALA A 13 -18.93 -4.13 76.22
N ALA A 14 -19.59 -5.22 75.83
CA ALA A 14 -19.04 -6.23 74.92
C ALA A 14 -20.18 -7.11 74.40
N GLU A 15 -20.72 -6.80 73.21
CA GLU A 15 -21.35 -7.77 72.29
C GLU A 15 -21.95 -7.03 71.06
N LEU A 16 -21.09 -6.43 70.25
CA LEU A 16 -21.40 -6.04 68.85
C LEU A 16 -20.12 -6.09 68.01
N THR A 17 -19.42 -7.23 67.97
CA THR A 17 -18.22 -7.41 67.14
C THR A 17 -18.16 -8.83 66.58
N SER A 18 -19.03 -9.16 65.63
CA SER A 18 -18.85 -10.37 64.82
C SER A 18 -19.27 -10.21 63.35
N SER A 19 -19.91 -9.10 62.96
CA SER A 19 -20.33 -8.85 61.57
C SER A 19 -19.52 -7.75 60.86
N GLN A 20 -18.53 -7.14 61.52
CA GLN A 20 -17.75 -6.03 60.95
C GLN A 20 -16.40 -6.46 60.33
N GLY A 21 -15.94 -7.68 60.61
CA GLY A 21 -14.66 -8.21 60.13
C GLY A 21 -14.62 -8.57 58.64
N HIS A 22 -15.74 -9.08 58.08
CA HIS A 22 -15.78 -9.50 56.67
C HIS A 22 -16.12 -8.38 55.68
N ALA A 23 -16.79 -7.30 56.12
CA ALA A 23 -17.05 -6.14 55.27
C ALA A 23 -15.81 -5.24 55.14
N LEU A 24 -14.97 -5.14 56.18
CA LEU A 24 -13.77 -4.31 56.18
C LEU A 24 -12.61 -4.91 55.35
N THR A 25 -12.49 -6.23 55.26
CA THR A 25 -11.47 -6.88 54.40
C THR A 25 -11.82 -6.80 52.92
N MET A 26 -13.10 -6.87 52.57
CA MET A 26 -13.55 -6.70 51.17
C MET A 26 -13.47 -5.23 50.73
N ALA A 27 -13.77 -4.27 51.62
CA ALA A 27 -13.62 -2.85 51.33
C ALA A 27 -12.15 -2.43 51.16
N SER A 28 -11.22 -2.94 52.00
CA SER A 28 -9.79 -2.59 51.85
C SER A 28 -9.17 -3.19 50.59
N HIS A 29 -9.57 -4.41 50.18
CA HIS A 29 -9.11 -5.00 48.92
C HIS A 29 -9.65 -4.27 47.69
N GLN A 30 -10.83 -3.65 47.79
CA GLN A 30 -11.40 -2.86 46.70
C GLN A 30 -10.76 -1.47 46.60
N ASP A 31 -10.41 -0.86 47.73
CA ASP A 31 -9.71 0.42 47.80
C ASP A 31 -8.26 0.31 47.31
N ASP A 32 -7.54 -0.77 47.64
CA ASP A 32 -6.19 -1.04 47.12
C ASP A 32 -6.18 -1.30 45.60
N LEU A 33 -7.23 -1.95 45.07
CA LEU A 33 -7.41 -2.17 43.62
C LEU A 33 -7.76 -0.88 42.88
N LEU A 34 -8.56 0.00 43.50
CA LEU A 34 -8.88 1.33 42.98
C LEU A 34 -7.65 2.24 43.01
N LEU A 35 -6.88 2.25 44.09
CA LEU A 35 -5.63 3.00 44.21
C LEU A 35 -4.57 2.50 43.22
N GLY A 36 -4.47 1.19 43.00
CA GLY A 36 -3.60 0.61 41.97
C GLY A 36 -3.98 1.05 40.56
N LYS A 37 -5.29 1.05 40.23
CA LYS A 37 -5.80 1.52 38.93
C LYS A 37 -5.66 3.03 38.73
N ILE A 38 -5.84 3.83 39.78
CA ILE A 38 -5.62 5.28 39.75
C ILE A 38 -4.12 5.57 39.52
N SER A 39 -3.22 4.83 40.17
CA SER A 39 -1.78 4.97 39.96
C SER A 39 -1.32 4.57 38.55
N GLU A 40 -1.91 3.53 37.95
CA GLU A 40 -1.66 3.16 36.55
C GLU A 40 -2.20 4.20 35.56
N MET A 41 -3.32 4.82 35.89
CA MET A 41 -3.95 5.88 35.09
C MET A 41 -3.17 7.21 35.20
N GLU A 42 -2.61 7.54 36.37
CA GLU A 42 -1.69 8.67 36.53
C GLU A 42 -0.36 8.44 35.77
N LYS A 43 0.15 7.20 35.77
CA LYS A 43 1.30 6.82 34.94
C LYS A 43 1.02 6.91 33.44
N SER A 44 -0.19 6.58 32.99
CA SER A 44 -0.57 6.67 31.57
C SER A 44 -0.83 8.12 31.15
N VAL A 45 -1.38 8.96 32.03
CA VAL A 45 -1.53 10.42 31.81
C VAL A 45 -0.17 11.11 31.68
N GLY A 46 0.83 10.71 32.49
CA GLY A 46 2.20 11.20 32.32
C GLY A 46 2.81 10.86 30.96
N LYS A 47 2.55 9.64 30.45
CA LYS A 47 3.00 9.21 29.11
C LYS A 47 2.27 9.92 27.97
N ILE A 48 0.98 10.24 28.15
CA ILE A 48 0.21 11.03 27.18
C ILE A 48 0.76 12.47 27.11
N SER A 49 1.05 13.09 28.27
CA SER A 49 1.66 14.42 28.32
C SER A 49 3.05 14.46 27.69
N GLU A 50 3.85 13.40 27.87
CA GLU A 50 5.17 13.27 27.23
C GLU A 50 5.05 13.07 25.72
N MET A 51 4.05 12.31 25.26
CA MET A 51 3.75 12.10 23.85
C MET A 51 3.22 13.38 23.17
N GLU A 52 2.35 14.14 23.83
CA GLU A 52 1.88 15.46 23.37
C GLU A 52 3.03 16.47 23.30
N LYS A 53 3.96 16.44 24.26
CA LYS A 53 5.16 17.28 24.25
C LYS A 53 6.10 16.90 23.10
N THR A 54 6.21 15.60 22.79
CA THR A 54 7.03 15.11 21.67
C THR A 54 6.37 15.43 20.32
N LEU A 55 5.05 15.35 20.22
CA LEU A 55 4.28 15.75 19.03
C LEU A 55 4.35 17.27 18.80
N GLY A 56 4.28 18.05 19.89
CA GLY A 56 4.49 19.50 19.87
C GLY A 56 5.90 19.88 19.42
N GLN A 57 6.92 19.19 19.93
CA GLN A 57 8.31 19.38 19.48
C GLN A 57 8.52 19.01 18.01
N LEU A 58 7.81 17.99 17.49
CA LEU A 58 7.90 17.57 16.09
C LEU A 58 7.20 18.57 15.15
N LEU A 59 6.08 19.16 15.58
CA LEU A 59 5.38 20.24 14.89
C LEU A 59 6.14 21.57 14.94
N ASP A 60 6.82 21.87 16.05
CA ASP A 60 7.67 23.06 16.16
C ASP A 60 8.97 22.88 15.35
N TRP A 61 9.51 21.67 15.26
CA TRP A 61 10.66 21.37 14.40
C TRP A 61 10.30 21.46 12.92
N SER A 62 9.13 20.97 12.49
CA SER A 62 8.67 21.12 11.10
C SER A 62 8.44 22.59 10.72
N LYS A 63 7.88 23.40 11.64
CA LYS A 63 7.74 24.85 11.47
C LYS A 63 9.09 25.57 11.43
N SER A 64 10.05 25.16 12.26
CA SER A 64 11.41 25.73 12.28
C SER A 64 12.15 25.45 10.98
N ILE A 65 12.08 24.22 10.44
CA ILE A 65 12.66 23.87 9.13
C ILE A 65 12.00 24.70 8.01
N THR A 66 10.69 24.89 8.10
CA THR A 66 9.92 25.71 7.13
C THR A 66 10.30 27.20 7.19
N GLN A 67 10.60 27.74 8.38
CA GLN A 67 11.08 29.11 8.53
C GLN A 67 12.55 29.29 8.10
N GLU A 68 13.43 28.34 8.40
CA GLU A 68 14.84 28.35 7.98
C GLU A 68 14.97 28.40 6.44
N LEU A 69 14.06 27.72 5.73
CA LEU A 69 13.99 27.73 4.27
C LEU A 69 13.44 29.04 3.68
N ARG A 70 12.63 29.80 4.44
CA ARG A 70 12.11 31.12 4.01
C ARG A 70 13.13 32.25 4.14
N PHE A 71 14.15 32.11 4.98
CA PHE A 71 15.16 33.16 5.22
C PHE A 71 16.34 33.16 4.23
N ARG A 72 16.39 32.22 3.28
CA ARG A 72 17.34 32.31 2.16
C ARG A 72 16.76 33.23 1.08
N HIS A 73 17.06 34.53 1.19
CA HIS A 73 16.74 35.50 0.15
C HIS A 73 17.45 35.23 -1.19
N PRO A 74 16.87 35.71 -2.32
CA PRO A 74 17.42 35.51 -3.65
C PRO A 74 18.64 36.42 -3.88
N GLY A 75 19.73 35.87 -4.41
CA GLY A 75 20.81 36.67 -5.00
C GLY A 75 20.35 37.41 -6.26
N PRO A 76 21.07 38.46 -6.69
CA PRO A 76 20.61 39.37 -7.74
C PRO A 76 20.60 38.70 -9.13
N PRO A 77 19.78 39.20 -10.07
CA PRO A 77 19.61 38.58 -11.38
C PRO A 77 20.83 38.86 -12.27
N VAL A 78 21.43 37.81 -12.83
CA VAL A 78 22.46 37.92 -13.87
C VAL A 78 21.88 37.42 -15.19
N MET A 79 21.91 38.29 -16.20
CA MET A 79 21.57 37.99 -17.60
C MET A 79 22.66 37.13 -18.27
N THR A 80 22.19 36.19 -19.10
CA THR A 80 22.78 35.60 -20.33
C THR A 80 24.26 35.17 -20.35
N GLU A 81 24.50 33.85 -20.38
CA GLU A 81 25.10 33.08 -21.51
C GLU A 81 25.21 31.57 -21.16
N PRO A 82 25.16 30.64 -22.14
CA PRO A 82 25.16 29.20 -21.89
C PRO A 82 26.58 28.62 -21.78
N LEU A 83 26.83 27.79 -20.76
CA LEU A 83 28.07 27.02 -20.55
C LEU A 83 27.74 25.55 -20.17
N PRO A 84 28.69 24.62 -20.36
CA PRO A 84 28.52 23.28 -20.97
C PRO A 84 28.03 22.19 -19.99
N PRO A 85 27.67 20.97 -20.48
CA PRO A 85 27.13 19.92 -19.61
C PRO A 85 28.17 19.48 -18.57
N SER A 86 27.85 19.72 -17.30
CA SER A 86 28.67 19.28 -16.17
C SER A 86 28.35 17.83 -15.83
N THR A 87 29.38 17.01 -15.98
CA THR A 87 29.65 15.70 -15.35
C THR A 87 28.77 15.36 -14.13
N VAL A 88 27.92 14.35 -14.32
CA VAL A 88 27.32 13.58 -13.21
C VAL A 88 28.43 12.70 -12.62
N ILE A 89 28.68 12.85 -11.33
CA ILE A 89 29.60 11.99 -10.59
C ILE A 89 28.92 10.63 -10.41
N GLU A 90 29.33 9.71 -11.25
CA GLU A 90 29.03 8.28 -11.20
C GLU A 90 29.72 7.67 -9.97
N TYR A 91 28.95 7.17 -9.00
CA TYR A 91 29.47 6.24 -7.99
C TYR A 91 29.22 4.80 -8.48
N CYS A 92 29.93 4.40 -9.53
CA CYS A 92 30.09 3.00 -9.89
C CYS A 92 31.42 2.52 -9.28
N ASN A 93 31.34 1.54 -8.39
CA ASN A 93 32.50 0.83 -7.86
C ASN A 93 33.15 0.04 -9.02
N PRO A 94 34.41 0.30 -9.42
CA PRO A 94 34.97 -0.21 -10.67
C PRO A 94 35.56 -1.62 -10.59
N ASN A 95 35.28 -2.37 -9.51
CA ASN A 95 35.88 -3.69 -9.28
C ASN A 95 34.82 -4.77 -9.25
N HIS A 96 34.26 -5.13 -10.41
CA HIS A 96 33.83 -6.51 -10.65
C HIS A 96 34.01 -6.81 -12.13
N GLU A 97 35.01 -7.64 -12.40
CA GLU A 97 35.21 -8.30 -13.69
C GLU A 97 33.92 -9.04 -14.07
N ALA A 98 33.57 -8.90 -15.35
CA ALA A 98 32.47 -9.58 -15.97
C ALA A 98 32.72 -11.10 -15.93
N ASP A 99 32.05 -11.80 -15.01
CA ASP A 99 31.84 -13.23 -15.15
C ASP A 99 30.53 -13.47 -15.90
N ASP A 100 30.71 -13.89 -17.16
CA ASP A 100 29.73 -14.41 -18.11
C ASP A 100 28.97 -15.62 -17.55
N LEU A 101 27.98 -15.39 -16.68
CA LEU A 101 27.04 -16.44 -16.25
C LEU A 101 25.59 -15.92 -16.25
N TYR A 102 25.11 -15.51 -17.42
CA TYR A 102 23.68 -15.54 -17.71
C TYR A 102 23.31 -16.94 -18.23
N PRO A 103 22.57 -17.77 -17.47
CA PRO A 103 21.96 -18.94 -18.06
C PRO A 103 20.95 -18.49 -19.11
N SER A 104 21.08 -19.03 -20.32
CA SER A 104 20.14 -18.88 -21.42
C SER A 104 18.76 -19.35 -20.96
N LEU A 105 17.76 -18.47 -20.99
CA LEU A 105 16.35 -18.78 -20.71
C LEU A 105 15.60 -19.18 -22.00
N PRO A 106 14.44 -19.88 -21.90
CA PRO A 106 13.91 -20.75 -22.95
C PRO A 106 13.60 -20.03 -24.26
N GLY A 107 14.04 -20.66 -25.36
CA GLY A 107 14.02 -20.11 -26.71
C GLY A 107 12.70 -20.26 -27.46
N ASP A 108 11.62 -19.66 -26.96
CA ASP A 108 10.33 -19.55 -27.68
C ASP A 108 9.78 -18.10 -27.72
N TRP A 109 10.66 -17.09 -27.71
CA TRP A 109 10.27 -15.66 -27.83
C TRP A 109 10.02 -15.22 -29.28
N GLU A 110 10.52 -15.98 -30.25
CA GLU A 110 10.27 -15.75 -31.68
C GLU A 110 9.03 -16.54 -32.09
N HIS A 111 7.81 -16.00 -31.87
CA HIS A 111 6.62 -16.19 -32.76
C HIS A 111 5.26 -15.77 -32.18
N VAL A 112 5.16 -14.94 -31.13
CA VAL A 112 3.87 -14.31 -30.77
C VAL A 112 4.03 -12.82 -30.44
N SER A 113 4.68 -12.05 -31.31
CA SER A 113 4.41 -10.61 -31.42
C SER A 113 3.24 -10.40 -32.38
N MET A 114 2.08 -10.99 -32.06
CA MET A 114 0.84 -10.54 -32.66
C MET A 114 0.31 -9.44 -31.75
N THR A 115 0.56 -8.19 -32.13
CA THR A 115 -0.09 -7.02 -31.53
C THR A 115 -1.60 -7.16 -31.70
N VAL A 116 -2.26 -7.71 -30.69
CA VAL A 116 -3.72 -7.71 -30.58
C VAL A 116 -4.14 -6.25 -30.40
N ASN A 117 -5.18 -5.80 -31.12
CA ASN A 117 -5.84 -4.49 -30.98
C ASN A 117 -5.10 -3.24 -31.53
N GLN A 118 -4.33 -3.36 -32.61
CA GLN A 118 -3.84 -2.17 -33.34
C GLN A 118 -5.00 -1.31 -33.87
N GLY A 119 -5.01 -0.03 -33.49
CA GLY A 119 -5.99 0.98 -33.93
C GLY A 119 -7.27 1.04 -33.11
N GLU A 120 -7.50 0.12 -32.16
CA GLU A 120 -8.69 0.14 -31.32
C GLU A 120 -8.57 1.16 -30.18
N ALA A 121 -9.69 1.82 -29.88
CA ALA A 121 -9.78 2.73 -28.74
C ALA A 121 -9.94 1.92 -27.46
N ARG A 122 -8.95 2.03 -26.58
CA ARG A 122 -8.86 1.34 -25.29
C ARG A 122 -9.01 2.33 -24.15
N SER A 123 -9.34 1.80 -22.97
CA SER A 123 -9.57 2.61 -21.77
C SER A 123 -8.75 2.09 -20.60
N VAL A 124 -8.20 3.00 -19.79
CA VAL A 124 -7.71 2.70 -18.44
C VAL A 124 -8.52 3.52 -17.45
N TYR A 125 -8.98 2.89 -16.37
CA TYR A 125 -9.72 3.56 -15.31
C TYR A 125 -8.81 3.83 -14.11
N LEU A 126 -8.90 5.05 -13.60
CA LEU A 126 -8.16 5.55 -12.44
C LEU A 126 -9.17 5.84 -11.33
N PHE A 127 -9.11 5.08 -10.25
CA PHE A 127 -9.86 5.38 -9.03
C PHE A 127 -8.97 6.21 -8.11
N VAL A 128 -9.45 7.41 -7.77
CA VAL A 128 -8.74 8.36 -6.90
C VAL A 128 -9.55 8.65 -5.65
N SER A 129 -8.85 8.95 -4.56
CA SER A 129 -9.46 9.37 -3.31
C SER A 129 -8.77 10.58 -2.69
N SER A 130 -9.57 11.44 -2.06
CA SER A 130 -9.14 12.65 -1.35
C SER A 130 -9.39 12.48 0.15
N TYR A 131 -8.43 12.86 0.98
CA TYR A 131 -8.47 12.63 2.44
C TYR A 131 -9.34 13.62 3.23
N GLU A 132 -9.56 14.83 2.72
CA GLU A 132 -10.11 15.93 3.53
C GLU A 132 -11.51 16.42 3.11
N ASP A 133 -12.01 15.94 1.98
CA ASP A 133 -13.27 16.44 1.40
C ASP A 133 -14.29 15.30 1.29
N ASP A 134 -15.25 15.24 2.22
CA ASP A 134 -16.35 14.27 2.18
C ASP A 134 -17.27 14.43 0.96
N GLU A 135 -17.38 15.64 0.41
CA GLU A 135 -18.18 15.90 -0.78
C GLU A 135 -17.47 15.45 -2.05
N HIS A 136 -16.13 15.50 -2.10
CA HIS A 136 -15.28 15.12 -3.24
C HIS A 136 -14.39 13.90 -3.00
N ALA A 137 -14.71 13.09 -1.99
CA ALA A 137 -13.79 12.08 -1.47
C ALA A 137 -13.33 11.05 -2.50
N ASN A 138 -14.16 10.65 -3.47
CA ASN A 138 -13.76 9.62 -4.44
C ASN A 138 -14.27 9.92 -5.85
N ALA A 139 -13.40 9.69 -6.84
CA ALA A 139 -13.72 9.88 -8.24
C ALA A 139 -13.09 8.82 -9.13
N VAL A 140 -13.69 8.61 -10.30
CA VAL A 140 -13.18 7.73 -11.34
C VAL A 140 -12.93 8.55 -12.59
N TYR A 141 -11.71 8.43 -13.11
CA TYR A 141 -11.33 8.96 -14.41
C TYR A 141 -11.12 7.82 -15.39
N GLU A 142 -11.47 8.04 -16.64
CA GLU A 142 -11.15 7.14 -17.74
C GLU A 142 -10.19 7.84 -18.67
N VAL A 143 -9.11 7.15 -18.97
CA VAL A 143 -8.12 7.55 -19.97
C VAL A 143 -8.37 6.73 -21.21
N LYS A 144 -8.92 7.37 -22.25
CA LYS A 144 -9.11 6.75 -23.57
C LYS A 144 -7.89 7.00 -24.44
N PHE A 145 -7.34 5.95 -25.04
CA PHE A 145 -6.19 6.04 -25.93
C PHE A 145 -6.34 5.07 -27.10
N LYS A 146 -5.60 5.30 -28.19
CA LYS A 146 -5.50 4.36 -29.31
C LYS A 146 -4.13 3.71 -29.28
N HIS A 147 -4.10 2.38 -29.32
CA HIS A 147 -2.85 1.63 -29.30
C HIS A 147 -2.46 1.18 -30.72
N GLY A 148 -1.22 1.41 -31.15
CA GLY A 148 -0.66 0.75 -32.34
C GLY A 148 -1.14 1.20 -33.73
N GLY A 149 -1.30 2.51 -33.99
CA GLY A 149 -1.56 3.03 -35.35
C GLY A 149 -0.42 3.92 -35.87
N GLU A 150 0.05 3.67 -37.09
CA GLU A 150 0.96 4.58 -37.79
C GLU A 150 0.18 5.85 -38.20
N VAL A 151 0.73 7.02 -37.89
CA VAL A 151 0.44 8.36 -38.49
C VAL A 151 -0.49 9.34 -37.73
N THR A 152 -1.30 8.95 -36.74
CA THR A 152 -1.93 9.96 -35.84
C THR A 152 -2.03 9.46 -34.40
N GLN A 153 -1.03 9.75 -33.57
CA GLN A 153 -1.15 9.62 -32.11
C GLN A 153 -2.14 10.69 -31.62
N GLU A 154 -3.42 10.34 -31.54
CA GLU A 154 -4.38 11.15 -30.80
C GLU A 154 -3.99 11.13 -29.32
N SER A 155 -3.85 12.31 -28.72
CA SER A 155 -3.57 12.42 -27.29
C SER A 155 -4.66 11.69 -26.48
N PRO A 156 -4.27 10.90 -25.46
CA PRO A 156 -5.21 10.27 -24.57
C PRO A 156 -6.17 11.30 -23.96
N VAL A 157 -7.45 10.99 -24.03
CA VAL A 157 -8.49 11.85 -23.47
C VAL A 157 -8.82 11.34 -22.08
N VAL A 158 -8.52 12.16 -21.09
CA VAL A 158 -8.91 11.90 -19.70
C VAL A 158 -10.29 12.51 -19.47
N ARG A 159 -11.25 11.69 -19.06
CA ARG A 159 -12.61 12.13 -18.72
C ARG A 159 -13.01 11.67 -17.33
N HIS A 160 -13.71 12.53 -16.60
CA HIS A 160 -14.36 12.15 -15.36
C HIS A 160 -15.59 11.28 -15.67
N VAL A 161 -15.68 10.11 -15.04
CA VAL A 161 -16.74 9.13 -15.29
C VAL A 161 -17.75 9.07 -14.16
N ALA A 162 -17.26 9.01 -12.92
CA ALA A 162 -18.13 8.84 -11.77
C ALA A 162 -17.56 9.48 -10.50
N LYS A 163 -18.44 9.81 -9.57
CA LYS A 163 -18.11 10.42 -8.28
C LYS A 163 -18.89 9.73 -7.16
N PHE A 164 -18.23 9.41 -6.05
CA PHE A 164 -18.83 8.72 -4.92
C PHE A 164 -18.63 9.52 -3.63
N ARG A 165 -19.73 9.87 -2.97
CA ARG A 165 -19.76 10.60 -1.69
C ARG A 165 -19.78 9.60 -0.54
N LYS A 166 -18.62 9.19 -0.02
CA LYS A 166 -18.54 8.33 1.17
C LYS A 166 -17.11 8.17 1.70
N GLY A 167 -16.63 9.15 2.48
CA GLY A 167 -15.33 9.09 3.16
C GLY A 167 -14.13 8.83 2.23
N SER A 168 -12.92 8.96 2.76
CA SER A 168 -11.73 8.60 2.00
C SER A 168 -11.57 7.08 1.90
N CYS A 169 -11.17 6.61 0.72
CA CYS A 169 -10.74 5.24 0.50
C CYS A 169 -9.22 5.22 0.51
N HIS A 170 -8.63 4.31 1.28
CA HIS A 170 -7.17 4.17 1.33
C HIS A 170 -6.67 3.10 0.37
N ASP A 171 -7.51 2.13 -0.01
CA ASP A 171 -7.13 1.06 -0.91
C ASP A 171 -8.36 0.51 -1.66
N ALA A 172 -8.13 -0.18 -2.78
CA ALA A 172 -9.18 -0.84 -3.53
C ALA A 172 -8.66 -2.08 -4.27
N ALA A 173 -9.58 -3.00 -4.55
CA ALA A 173 -9.31 -4.19 -5.35
C ALA A 173 -10.44 -4.43 -6.35
N ARG A 174 -10.09 -4.88 -7.56
CA ARG A 174 -11.07 -5.26 -8.58
C ARG A 174 -11.18 -6.77 -8.69
N ILE A 175 -12.40 -7.28 -8.83
CA ILE A 175 -12.63 -8.64 -9.33
C ILE A 175 -13.16 -8.49 -10.75
N PHE A 176 -12.30 -8.75 -11.74
CA PHE A 176 -12.63 -8.68 -13.17
C PHE A 176 -13.89 -9.48 -13.53
N ASN A 177 -13.97 -10.76 -13.15
CA ASN A 177 -15.08 -11.66 -13.52
C ASN A 177 -16.46 -11.21 -13.02
N HIS A 178 -16.52 -10.32 -12.04
CA HIS A 178 -17.77 -9.81 -11.51
C HIS A 178 -18.02 -8.34 -11.88
N SER A 179 -17.14 -7.73 -12.69
CA SER A 179 -17.15 -6.30 -13.03
C SER A 179 -17.25 -5.41 -11.79
N LYS A 180 -16.62 -5.80 -10.66
CA LYS A 180 -16.77 -5.13 -9.36
C LYS A 180 -15.46 -4.55 -8.86
N LEU A 181 -15.51 -3.29 -8.45
CA LEU A 181 -14.45 -2.61 -7.71
C LEU A 181 -14.84 -2.50 -6.23
N TYR A 182 -13.98 -2.98 -5.34
CA TYR A 182 -14.14 -2.99 -3.90
C TYR A 182 -13.30 -1.85 -3.33
N CYS A 183 -13.94 -0.78 -2.90
CA CYS A 183 -13.30 0.42 -2.36
C CYS A 183 -13.34 0.38 -0.84
N ILE A 184 -12.19 0.43 -0.18
CA ILE A 184 -12.07 0.26 1.28
C ILE A 184 -11.59 1.55 1.93
N GLY A 185 -12.32 1.99 2.96
CA GLY A 185 -11.98 3.11 3.84
C GLY A 185 -11.90 2.66 5.31
N HIS A 186 -11.68 3.61 6.22
CA HIS A 186 -11.51 3.32 7.66
C HIS A 186 -12.75 2.69 8.31
N ASP A 187 -13.94 3.20 7.99
CA ASP A 187 -15.22 2.74 8.55
C ASP A 187 -15.92 1.70 7.66
N GLY A 188 -15.12 0.90 6.94
CA GLY A 188 -15.58 -0.02 5.92
C GLY A 188 -15.57 0.61 4.53
N GLY A 189 -16.39 0.07 3.63
CA GLY A 189 -16.24 0.37 2.20
C GLY A 189 -17.53 0.33 1.41
N PHE A 190 -17.37 0.25 0.11
CA PHE A 190 -18.45 0.06 -0.83
C PHE A 190 -17.96 -0.69 -2.08
N ILE A 191 -18.91 -1.35 -2.74
CA ILE A 191 -18.68 -2.01 -4.03
C ILE A 191 -19.28 -1.13 -5.13
N VAL A 192 -18.52 -0.94 -6.19
CA VAL A 192 -18.94 -0.26 -7.42
C VAL A 192 -18.98 -1.26 -8.57
N ASP A 193 -20.06 -1.21 -9.34
CA ASP A 193 -20.15 -1.90 -10.62
C ASP A 193 -19.38 -1.08 -11.67
N THR A 194 -18.38 -1.68 -12.29
CA THR A 194 -17.44 -1.00 -13.21
C THR A 194 -17.99 -0.80 -14.62
N GLU A 195 -19.12 -1.45 -14.96
CA GLU A 195 -19.80 -1.25 -16.25
C GLU A 195 -20.73 -0.03 -16.20
N SER A 196 -21.53 0.06 -15.13
CA SER A 196 -22.50 1.13 -14.91
C SER A 196 -21.99 2.28 -14.05
N TRP A 197 -20.87 2.10 -13.36
CA TRP A 197 -20.34 2.99 -12.33
C TRP A 197 -21.34 3.30 -11.21
N SER A 198 -22.26 2.36 -10.97
CA SER A 198 -23.24 2.45 -9.90
C SER A 198 -22.76 1.75 -8.64
N LYS A 199 -23.18 2.26 -7.48
CA LYS A 199 -22.85 1.64 -6.20
C LYS A 199 -23.74 0.42 -5.98
N CYS A 200 -23.14 -0.75 -5.75
CA CYS A 200 -23.87 -1.99 -5.51
C CYS A 200 -24.24 -2.18 -4.04
N SER A 201 -23.25 -2.10 -3.15
CA SER A 201 -23.43 -2.44 -1.73
C SER A 201 -22.38 -1.77 -0.84
N SER A 202 -22.61 -1.79 0.47
CA SER A 202 -21.64 -1.40 1.48
C SER A 202 -20.83 -2.60 1.95
N ILE A 203 -19.55 -2.38 2.25
CA ILE A 203 -18.66 -3.36 2.85
C ILE A 203 -18.53 -2.99 4.34
N PRO A 204 -18.65 -3.95 5.28
CA PRO A 204 -18.43 -3.67 6.70
C PRO A 204 -16.97 -3.29 6.99
N PRO A 205 -16.71 -2.59 8.10
CA PRO A 205 -15.35 -2.32 8.58
C PRO A 205 -14.53 -3.60 8.69
N ILE A 206 -13.25 -3.51 8.37
CA ILE A 206 -12.30 -4.61 8.60
C ILE A 206 -12.14 -4.78 10.12
N PRO A 207 -12.21 -5.99 10.67
CA PRO A 207 -12.08 -6.19 12.13
C PRO A 207 -10.78 -5.67 12.76
N ALA A 208 -9.74 -5.41 11.94
CA ALA A 208 -8.45 -4.86 12.32
C ALA A 208 -8.32 -3.32 12.14
N SER A 209 -9.44 -2.59 11.95
CA SER A 209 -9.58 -1.21 11.40
C SER A 209 -8.76 -0.04 12.01
N LYS A 210 -7.77 -0.31 12.87
CA LYS A 210 -6.83 0.69 13.38
C LYS A 210 -5.48 0.69 12.67
N SER A 211 -5.18 -0.32 11.86
CA SER A 211 -3.95 -0.40 11.06
C SER A 211 -4.23 -0.06 9.60
N LEU A 212 -3.32 0.62 8.90
CA LEU A 212 -3.37 0.67 7.44
C LEU A 212 -3.43 -0.76 6.88
N GLU A 213 -4.38 -1.09 6.02
CA GLU A 213 -4.48 -2.42 5.43
C GLU A 213 -4.07 -2.41 3.96
N THR A 214 -3.46 -3.50 3.49
CA THR A 214 -3.31 -3.75 2.05
C THR A 214 -4.43 -4.66 1.58
N ILE A 215 -5.17 -4.19 0.59
CA ILE A 215 -6.29 -4.89 -0.04
C ILE A 215 -5.78 -5.53 -1.33
N VAL A 216 -6.04 -6.82 -1.48
CA VAL A 216 -5.53 -7.62 -2.59
C VAL A 216 -6.68 -8.32 -3.28
N SER A 217 -6.77 -8.20 -4.59
CA SER A 217 -7.53 -9.15 -5.41
C SER A 217 -6.64 -10.33 -5.74
N ALA A 218 -7.11 -11.53 -5.42
CA ALA A 218 -6.41 -12.77 -5.75
C ALA A 218 -7.42 -13.91 -5.95
N TYR A 219 -7.30 -14.63 -7.05
CA TYR A 219 -8.06 -15.83 -7.42
C TYR A 219 -9.57 -15.63 -7.29
N GLY A 220 -10.06 -14.50 -7.84
CA GLY A 220 -11.47 -14.10 -7.82
C GLY A 220 -12.01 -13.73 -6.43
N LYS A 221 -11.14 -13.37 -5.48
CA LYS A 221 -11.52 -13.02 -4.11
C LYS A 221 -10.74 -11.81 -3.62
N VAL A 222 -11.34 -11.07 -2.67
CA VAL A 222 -10.69 -9.94 -2.01
C VAL A 222 -10.14 -10.37 -0.66
N TYR A 223 -8.88 -10.06 -0.43
CA TYR A 223 -8.15 -10.29 0.82
C TYR A 223 -7.74 -8.96 1.43
N TYR A 224 -7.59 -8.94 2.75
CA TYR A 224 -6.91 -7.86 3.45
C TYR A 224 -5.78 -8.45 4.29
N LEU A 225 -4.66 -7.73 4.34
CA LEU A 225 -3.59 -7.96 5.30
C LEU A 225 -3.40 -6.69 6.12
N ALA A 226 -3.59 -6.80 7.44
CA ALA A 226 -3.34 -5.72 8.38
C ALA A 226 -1.85 -5.40 8.43
N CYS A 227 -1.51 -4.10 8.41
CA CYS A 227 -0.11 -3.68 8.44
C CYS A 227 0.61 -4.26 9.68
N PRO A 228 1.79 -4.87 9.48
CA PRO A 228 2.60 -5.40 10.57
C PRO A 228 3.28 -4.36 11.45
N SER A 229 3.24 -3.09 11.07
CA SER A 229 3.79 -2.01 11.88
C SER A 229 2.96 -1.79 13.14
N THR A 230 3.50 -2.15 14.30
CA THR A 230 2.91 -1.87 15.62
C THR A 230 3.09 -0.41 16.06
N PHE A 231 3.87 0.39 15.31
CA PHE A 231 4.15 1.78 15.63
C PHE A 231 2.93 2.70 15.51
N LEU A 232 2.03 2.44 14.55
CA LEU A 232 0.86 3.28 14.30
C LEU A 232 -0.35 2.86 15.16
N SER A 233 -0.54 1.56 15.38
CA SER A 233 -1.52 1.00 16.32
C SER A 233 -1.29 -0.50 16.47
N PRO A 234 -1.54 -1.09 17.66
CA PRO A 234 -1.55 -2.54 17.81
C PRO A 234 -2.72 -3.13 17.00
N VAL A 235 -2.46 -4.25 16.31
CA VAL A 235 -3.49 -5.00 15.60
C VAL A 235 -4.44 -5.63 16.64
N THR A 236 -5.67 -5.11 16.73
CA THR A 236 -6.65 -5.54 17.74
C THR A 236 -7.59 -6.66 17.27
N GLY A 237 -7.43 -7.14 16.02
CA GLY A 237 -8.32 -8.12 15.39
C GLY A 237 -7.57 -9.12 14.49
N PRO A 238 -8.28 -10.00 13.78
CA PRO A 238 -7.69 -10.92 12.82
C PRO A 238 -6.83 -10.18 11.79
N SER A 239 -5.57 -10.59 11.71
CA SER A 239 -4.54 -9.84 11.00
C SER A 239 -4.55 -10.09 9.49
N PHE A 240 -5.20 -11.18 9.06
CA PHE A 240 -5.40 -11.53 7.66
C PHE A 240 -6.79 -12.13 7.49
N GLY A 241 -7.46 -11.73 6.42
CA GLY A 241 -8.80 -12.21 6.15
C GLY A 241 -9.21 -12.05 4.70
N ARG A 242 -10.40 -12.57 4.40
CA ARG A 242 -10.97 -12.63 3.06
C ARG A 242 -12.42 -12.20 3.10
N TYR A 243 -12.82 -11.37 2.16
CA TYR A 243 -14.21 -10.97 2.03
C TYR A 243 -15.09 -12.12 1.52
N ASP A 244 -16.20 -12.36 2.18
CA ASP A 244 -17.26 -13.25 1.72
C ASP A 244 -18.42 -12.40 1.18
N HIS A 245 -18.64 -12.47 -0.14
CA HIS A 245 -19.64 -11.65 -0.82
C HIS A 245 -21.07 -12.04 -0.43
N ASP A 246 -21.34 -13.34 -0.30
CA ASP A 246 -22.67 -13.87 -0.06
C ASP A 246 -23.16 -13.52 1.36
N GLN A 247 -22.22 -13.54 2.31
CA GLN A 247 -22.51 -13.24 3.70
C GLN A 247 -22.26 -11.78 4.08
N ASN A 248 -21.63 -10.98 3.21
CA ASN A 248 -21.24 -9.60 3.47
C ASN A 248 -20.42 -9.46 4.78
N ILE A 249 -19.43 -10.34 4.96
CA ILE A 249 -18.55 -10.37 6.14
C ILE A 249 -17.09 -10.59 5.75
N TRP A 250 -16.19 -10.14 6.61
CA TRP A 250 -14.79 -10.52 6.57
C TRP A 250 -14.58 -11.84 7.31
N ARG A 251 -14.10 -12.87 6.59
CA ARG A 251 -13.72 -14.15 7.18
C ARG A 251 -12.25 -14.15 7.54
N GLN A 252 -11.95 -14.54 8.77
CA GLN A 252 -10.58 -14.75 9.22
C GLN A 252 -9.92 -15.87 8.40
N MET A 253 -8.69 -15.61 7.99
CA MET A 253 -7.80 -16.58 7.36
C MET A 253 -6.69 -16.97 8.35
N THR A 254 -5.78 -17.85 7.94
CA THR A 254 -4.61 -18.19 8.74
C THR A 254 -3.84 -16.91 9.09
N PRO A 255 -3.69 -16.58 10.38
CA PRO A 255 -3.05 -15.34 10.78
C PRO A 255 -1.62 -15.25 10.25
N PHE A 256 -1.16 -14.04 9.97
CA PHE A 256 0.21 -13.82 9.56
C PHE A 256 1.16 -14.15 10.73
N PRO A 257 2.09 -15.10 10.58
CA PRO A 257 2.85 -15.63 11.72
C PRO A 257 4.14 -14.86 12.02
N PHE A 258 4.54 -13.93 11.16
CA PHE A 258 5.89 -13.35 11.19
C PHE A 258 5.93 -11.93 11.80
N TYR A 259 4.93 -11.49 12.55
CA TYR A 259 4.90 -10.14 13.13
C TYR A 259 6.12 -9.84 14.00
N ASP A 260 6.58 -10.82 14.78
CA ASP A 260 7.72 -10.68 15.69
C ASP A 260 9.08 -10.77 14.98
N ASP A 261 9.11 -11.28 13.74
CA ASP A 261 10.34 -11.47 12.97
C ASP A 261 10.81 -10.19 12.27
N TYR A 262 9.91 -9.23 12.08
CA TYR A 262 10.16 -8.01 11.34
C TYR A 262 10.33 -6.79 12.25
N ASP A 263 11.07 -5.79 11.78
CA ASP A 263 11.16 -4.50 12.49
C ASP A 263 9.73 -3.95 12.69
N PRO A 264 9.34 -3.48 13.89
CA PRO A 264 8.01 -2.93 14.13
C PRO A 264 7.69 -1.69 13.28
N ARG A 265 8.67 -1.17 12.54
CA ARG A 265 8.54 -0.10 11.55
C ARG A 265 8.46 -0.61 10.11
N MET A 266 8.39 -1.92 9.89
CA MET A 266 8.16 -2.47 8.56
C MET A 266 6.72 -2.23 8.13
N GLN A 267 6.57 -1.70 6.92
CA GLN A 267 5.28 -1.47 6.29
C GLN A 267 5.14 -2.40 5.09
N LEU A 268 3.90 -2.74 4.77
CA LEU A 268 3.57 -3.33 3.48
C LEU A 268 3.79 -2.25 2.41
N THR A 269 4.54 -2.62 1.38
CA THR A 269 4.91 -1.70 0.30
C THR A 269 4.25 -2.06 -1.01
N GLY A 270 3.89 -3.33 -1.19
CA GLY A 270 3.27 -3.81 -2.41
C GLY A 270 2.99 -5.30 -2.37
N TYR A 271 2.41 -5.81 -3.45
CA TYR A 271 2.09 -7.23 -3.59
C TYR A 271 2.19 -7.70 -5.05
N ALA A 272 2.29 -9.01 -5.22
CA ALA A 272 2.15 -9.70 -6.51
C ALA A 272 1.28 -10.94 -6.31
N VAL A 273 0.55 -11.37 -7.34
CA VAL A 273 -0.26 -12.59 -7.28
C VAL A 273 0.15 -13.49 -8.43
N CYS A 274 0.59 -14.72 -8.11
CA CYS A 274 1.05 -15.68 -9.10
C CYS A 274 1.17 -17.08 -8.50
N TYR A 275 1.03 -18.10 -9.35
CA TYR A 275 1.32 -19.51 -9.02
C TYR A 275 0.58 -20.05 -7.79
N GLY A 276 -0.68 -19.66 -7.61
CA GLY A 276 -1.51 -20.04 -6.45
C GLY A 276 -1.14 -19.33 -5.13
N ALA A 277 -0.29 -18.31 -5.17
CA ALA A 277 0.20 -17.58 -4.01
C ALA A 277 0.02 -16.05 -4.14
N ILE A 278 -0.11 -15.40 -2.98
CA ILE A 278 -0.08 -13.94 -2.84
C ILE A 278 1.24 -13.58 -2.18
N LEU A 279 2.06 -12.80 -2.88
CA LEU A 279 3.33 -12.29 -2.38
C LEU A 279 3.13 -10.90 -1.80
N PHE A 280 3.63 -10.67 -0.60
CA PHE A 280 3.61 -9.35 0.04
C PHE A 280 5.04 -8.85 0.25
N SER A 281 5.31 -7.62 -0.21
CA SER A 281 6.58 -6.92 -0.03
C SER A 281 6.54 -6.07 1.24
N LEU A 282 7.55 -6.24 2.09
CA LEU A 282 7.71 -5.55 3.36
C LEU A 282 8.98 -4.70 3.32
N SER A 283 8.91 -3.47 3.84
CA SER A 283 10.07 -2.57 3.93
C SER A 283 10.12 -1.82 5.25
N GLY A 284 11.29 -1.75 5.87
CA GLY A 284 11.55 -0.88 7.02
C GLY A 284 11.81 0.58 6.63
N LEU A 285 11.39 1.52 7.49
CA LEU A 285 11.62 2.97 7.31
C LEU A 285 13.09 3.41 7.40
N ARG A 286 13.96 2.61 8.03
CA ARG A 286 15.40 2.89 8.15
C ARG A 286 16.19 1.61 7.88
N ASN A 287 17.18 1.70 6.99
CA ASN A 287 18.25 0.71 6.75
C ASN A 287 17.96 -0.46 5.81
N GLY A 288 17.29 -0.26 4.67
CA GLY A 288 17.33 -1.21 3.54
C GLY A 288 16.88 -2.64 3.86
N LYS A 289 16.26 -2.88 5.02
CA LYS A 289 15.71 -4.18 5.40
C LYS A 289 14.36 -4.32 4.72
N PHE A 290 14.29 -5.26 3.79
CA PHE A 290 13.06 -5.67 3.13
C PHE A 290 12.89 -7.18 3.22
N GLY A 291 11.66 -7.64 3.03
CA GLY A 291 11.32 -9.05 3.02
C GLY A 291 10.16 -9.32 2.09
N VAL A 292 10.04 -10.57 1.65
CA VAL A 292 8.89 -11.05 0.89
C VAL A 292 8.33 -12.30 1.57
N VAL A 293 7.02 -12.33 1.71
CA VAL A 293 6.27 -13.43 2.32
C VAL A 293 5.19 -13.87 1.35
N ALA A 294 4.91 -15.16 1.31
CA ALA A 294 3.93 -15.76 0.43
C ALA A 294 2.81 -16.39 1.25
N PHE A 295 1.56 -16.08 0.89
CA PHE A 295 0.40 -16.83 1.35
C PHE A 295 -0.06 -17.78 0.24
N HIS A 296 0.00 -19.09 0.47
CA HIS A 296 -0.49 -20.06 -0.51
C HIS A 296 -2.00 -20.20 -0.37
N VAL A 297 -2.74 -19.90 -1.43
CA VAL A 297 -4.21 -19.77 -1.36
C VAL A 297 -4.92 -21.11 -1.19
N GLY A 298 -4.44 -22.16 -1.86
CA GLY A 298 -4.96 -23.53 -1.73
C GLY A 298 -4.70 -24.17 -0.35
N ARG A 299 -3.45 -24.14 0.12
CA ARG A 299 -3.02 -24.70 1.41
C ARG A 299 -3.43 -23.84 2.61
N LYS A 300 -3.67 -22.54 2.40
CA LYS A 300 -3.99 -21.54 3.42
C LYS A 300 -2.88 -21.43 4.46
N ASP A 301 -1.62 -21.47 4.04
CA ASP A 301 -0.46 -21.34 4.90
C ASP A 301 0.47 -20.22 4.42
N TRP A 302 1.37 -19.82 5.33
CA TRP A 302 2.34 -18.75 5.11
C TRP A 302 3.72 -19.34 4.96
N ASN A 303 4.47 -18.83 3.99
CA ASN A 303 5.82 -19.25 3.70
C ASN A 303 6.70 -18.02 3.54
N ARG A 304 7.96 -18.13 3.98
CA ARG A 304 8.97 -17.11 3.68
C ARG A 304 9.46 -17.28 2.25
N VAL A 305 9.72 -16.17 1.58
CA VAL A 305 10.30 -16.18 0.24
C VAL A 305 11.78 -15.87 0.35
N LYS A 306 12.63 -16.75 -0.17
CA LYS A 306 14.06 -16.49 -0.27
C LYS A 306 14.29 -15.48 -1.40
N VAL A 307 14.74 -14.28 -1.06
CA VAL A 307 15.09 -13.27 -2.06
C VAL A 307 16.57 -13.41 -2.39
N ASP A 308 16.90 -13.65 -3.66
CA ASP A 308 18.29 -13.65 -4.12
C ASP A 308 18.73 -12.20 -4.38
N THR A 309 19.53 -11.67 -3.46
CA THR A 309 19.87 -10.25 -3.37
C THR A 309 21.30 -10.00 -3.83
N SER A 310 21.49 -9.70 -5.12
CA SER A 310 22.79 -9.20 -5.59
C SER A 310 22.93 -7.67 -5.46
N ALA A 311 21.84 -6.90 -5.30
CA ALA A 311 21.95 -5.43 -5.50
C ALA A 311 20.97 -4.46 -4.78
N TYR A 312 20.20 -4.82 -3.73
CA TYR A 312 19.09 -3.92 -3.30
C TYR A 312 19.26 -3.11 -2.00
N CYS A 313 18.90 -1.83 -2.12
CA CYS A 313 18.62 -0.89 -1.03
C CYS A 313 17.11 -0.53 -0.91
N ALA A 314 16.22 -1.21 -1.63
CA ALA A 314 14.80 -0.85 -1.75
C ALA A 314 13.88 -2.11 -1.80
N PRO A 315 12.59 -1.98 -1.44
CA PRO A 315 11.65 -3.10 -1.46
C PRO A 315 11.38 -3.65 -2.86
N PRO A 316 11.12 -4.97 -3.02
CA PRO A 316 10.84 -5.58 -4.32
C PRO A 316 9.59 -5.06 -5.02
N PHE A 317 8.50 -4.81 -4.28
CA PHE A 317 7.24 -4.33 -4.85
C PHE A 317 6.81 -3.03 -4.16
N GLN A 318 6.49 -2.03 -4.98
CA GLN A 318 5.81 -0.80 -4.56
C GLN A 318 4.47 -0.74 -5.28
N GLY A 319 3.37 -0.82 -4.53
CA GLY A 319 2.02 -1.05 -5.07
C GLY A 319 1.83 -2.46 -5.64
N ARG A 320 0.90 -2.60 -6.58
CA ARG A 320 0.66 -3.87 -7.29
C ARG A 320 1.74 -4.10 -8.34
N ALA A 321 2.42 -5.25 -8.28
CA ALA A 321 3.27 -5.75 -9.35
C ALA A 321 2.42 -6.53 -10.38
N VAL A 322 2.86 -6.50 -11.63
CA VAL A 322 2.18 -7.14 -12.76
C VAL A 322 2.95 -8.39 -13.16
N VAL A 323 2.26 -9.49 -13.42
CA VAL A 323 2.88 -10.73 -13.87
C VAL A 323 2.53 -10.94 -15.34
N VAL A 324 3.54 -10.98 -16.20
CA VAL A 324 3.38 -11.25 -17.63
C VAL A 324 4.20 -12.48 -17.95
N ASP A 325 3.55 -13.49 -18.51
CA ASP A 325 4.10 -14.82 -18.72
C ASP A 325 4.66 -15.38 -17.40
N GLU A 326 5.98 -15.53 -17.31
CA GLU A 326 6.67 -16.04 -16.11
C GLU A 326 7.41 -14.93 -15.32
N THR A 327 7.28 -13.67 -15.75
CA THR A 327 8.05 -12.54 -15.20
C THR A 327 7.17 -11.58 -14.41
N ILE A 328 7.61 -11.24 -13.20
CA ILE A 328 6.99 -10.22 -12.36
C ILE A 328 7.66 -8.88 -12.63
N TYR A 329 6.90 -7.90 -13.12
CA TYR A 329 7.32 -6.52 -13.33
C TYR A 329 6.77 -5.62 -12.23
N ALA A 330 7.63 -4.79 -11.65
CA ALA A 330 7.23 -3.82 -10.62
C ALA A 330 7.87 -2.44 -10.86
N LEU A 331 7.29 -1.41 -10.26
CA LEU A 331 7.90 -0.08 -10.20
C LEU A 331 9.14 -0.11 -9.31
N TYR A 332 10.21 0.56 -9.73
CA TYR A 332 11.46 0.61 -8.97
C TYR A 332 12.06 2.02 -8.95
N GLY A 333 11.85 2.74 -7.84
CA GLY A 333 12.30 4.12 -7.74
C GLY A 333 11.71 5.00 -8.84
N GLU A 334 12.43 6.04 -9.22
CA GLU A 334 11.95 6.97 -10.24
C GLU A 334 12.39 6.54 -11.64
N SER A 335 11.43 6.38 -12.55
CA SER A 335 11.67 6.11 -13.99
C SER A 335 12.32 4.75 -14.31
N LYS A 336 12.14 3.73 -13.46
CA LYS A 336 12.67 2.38 -13.71
C LYS A 336 11.63 1.31 -13.41
N ILE A 337 11.77 0.19 -14.10
CA ILE A 337 11.01 -1.04 -13.91
C ILE A 337 11.99 -2.14 -13.50
N ILE A 338 11.60 -2.94 -12.53
CA ILE A 338 12.36 -4.10 -12.06
C ILE A 338 11.63 -5.37 -12.48
N ALA A 339 12.39 -6.37 -12.92
CA ALA A 339 11.86 -7.67 -13.32
C ALA A 339 12.38 -8.78 -12.40
N PHE A 340 11.49 -9.70 -12.03
CA PHE A 340 11.80 -10.86 -11.19
C PHE A 340 11.27 -12.15 -11.81
N SER A 341 11.99 -13.25 -11.57
CA SER A 341 11.46 -14.60 -11.68
C SER A 341 11.07 -15.09 -10.30
N PHE A 342 9.94 -15.76 -10.20
CA PHE A 342 9.48 -16.39 -8.97
C PHE A 342 9.36 -17.90 -9.16
N THR A 343 9.98 -18.67 -8.26
CA THR A 343 9.94 -20.13 -8.32
C THR A 343 9.28 -20.71 -7.08
N MET A 344 8.62 -21.85 -7.30
CA MET A 344 7.94 -22.63 -6.28
C MET A 344 8.44 -24.08 -6.36
N ASP A 345 9.31 -24.46 -5.43
CA ASP A 345 9.84 -25.83 -5.35
C ASP A 345 9.01 -26.64 -4.35
N LYS A 346 8.33 -27.69 -4.85
CA LYS A 346 7.63 -28.68 -4.03
C LYS A 346 8.66 -29.74 -3.61
N HIS A 347 8.98 -29.83 -2.32
CA HIS A 347 9.74 -30.95 -1.78
C HIS A 347 8.80 -31.99 -1.16
N ASP A 348 9.10 -33.26 -1.38
CA ASP A 348 8.24 -34.40 -1.05
C ASP A 348 7.86 -34.51 0.45
N ASP A 349 8.63 -33.90 1.37
CA ASP A 349 8.39 -34.02 2.82
C ASP A 349 8.48 -32.69 3.64
N SER A 350 8.79 -31.51 3.06
CA SER A 350 9.20 -30.32 3.85
C SER A 350 8.47 -28.99 3.58
N GLY A 351 7.31 -29.01 2.92
CA GLY A 351 6.58 -27.77 2.61
C GLY A 351 7.02 -27.14 1.28
N ILE A 352 6.53 -25.94 0.99
CA ILE A 352 6.81 -25.24 -0.27
C ILE A 352 7.93 -24.25 -0.04
N HIS A 353 8.98 -24.34 -0.85
CA HIS A 353 10.05 -23.35 -0.86
C HIS A 353 9.82 -22.36 -1.99
N TYR A 354 9.70 -21.10 -1.62
CA TYR A 354 9.56 -20.00 -2.58
C TYR A 354 10.87 -19.24 -2.72
N SER A 355 11.22 -18.92 -3.96
CA SER A 355 12.35 -18.04 -4.24
C SER A 355 11.94 -16.91 -5.19
N LEU A 356 12.47 -15.72 -4.94
CA LEU A 356 12.31 -14.55 -5.78
C LEU A 356 13.69 -14.08 -6.21
N ARG A 357 13.96 -14.17 -7.51
CA ARG A 357 15.26 -13.80 -8.10
C ARG A 357 15.08 -12.60 -8.99
N GLN A 358 15.91 -11.59 -8.79
CA GLN A 358 16.01 -10.45 -9.70
C GLN A 358 16.56 -10.92 -11.05
N LEU A 359 15.89 -10.51 -12.13
CA LEU A 359 16.37 -10.75 -13.49
C LEU A 359 17.16 -9.55 -14.00
N PHE A 360 16.52 -8.38 -14.06
CA PHE A 360 17.11 -7.15 -14.59
C PHE A 360 16.35 -5.90 -14.10
N ILE A 361 16.98 -4.73 -14.28
CA ILE A 361 16.37 -3.42 -14.06
C ILE A 361 16.38 -2.67 -15.39
N LEU A 362 15.20 -2.25 -15.84
CA LEU A 362 15.03 -1.42 -17.01
C LEU A 362 15.01 0.05 -16.60
N GLN A 363 15.85 0.85 -17.23
CA GLN A 363 15.93 2.28 -17.00
C GLN A 363 15.43 3.05 -18.23
N GLY A 364 15.20 4.35 -18.07
CA GLY A 364 14.83 5.22 -19.19
C GLY A 364 13.33 5.27 -19.46
N LEU A 365 12.48 5.05 -18.44
CA LEU A 365 11.07 5.37 -18.56
C LEU A 365 10.91 6.89 -18.65
N GLU A 366 10.71 7.39 -19.86
CA GLU A 366 10.45 8.81 -20.09
C GLU A 366 8.98 9.13 -19.80
N PHE A 367 8.74 10.20 -19.04
CA PHE A 367 7.41 10.69 -18.75
C PHE A 367 7.37 12.19 -18.57
N GLU A 368 6.23 12.77 -18.94
CA GLU A 368 5.94 14.19 -18.77
C GLU A 368 5.82 14.56 -17.29
N ARG A 369 6.36 15.72 -16.93
CA ARG A 369 6.37 16.21 -15.55
C ARG A 369 5.70 17.57 -15.46
N PRO A 370 5.01 17.87 -14.34
CA PRO A 370 4.60 19.23 -14.08
C PRO A 370 5.81 20.15 -13.97
N VAL A 371 5.63 21.42 -14.35
CA VAL A 371 6.66 22.47 -14.21
C VAL A 371 7.12 22.61 -12.76
N LEU A 372 6.19 22.46 -11.84
CA LEU A 372 6.47 22.37 -10.41
C LEU A 372 6.58 20.89 -10.02
N PRO A 373 7.73 20.43 -9.51
CA PRO A 373 7.92 19.02 -9.19
C PRO A 373 6.95 18.58 -8.09
N TRP A 374 6.54 17.32 -8.14
CA TRP A 374 5.85 16.70 -7.02
C TRP A 374 6.77 16.55 -5.82
N TYR A 375 6.23 16.74 -4.63
CA TYR A 375 6.90 16.45 -3.37
C TYR A 375 6.85 14.95 -3.04
N ASN A 376 7.46 14.54 -1.93
CA ASN A 376 7.72 13.14 -1.57
C ASN A 376 6.48 12.23 -1.57
N ASP A 377 5.26 12.79 -1.45
CA ASP A 377 4.01 12.05 -1.43
C ASP A 377 3.47 11.85 -2.86
N ARG A 378 4.14 10.95 -3.59
CA ARG A 378 3.72 10.51 -4.94
C ARG A 378 3.03 9.16 -4.86
N SER A 379 1.82 9.06 -5.37
CA SER A 379 1.17 7.79 -5.66
C SER A 379 1.40 7.41 -7.12
N GLN A 380 1.73 6.13 -7.37
CA GLN A 380 2.04 5.62 -8.71
C GLN A 380 1.44 4.23 -8.90
N TYR A 381 1.05 3.93 -10.13
CA TYR A 381 0.49 2.63 -10.51
C TYR A 381 1.08 2.15 -11.84
N LEU A 382 1.39 0.87 -11.89
CA LEU A 382 1.70 0.13 -13.10
C LEU A 382 0.47 -0.69 -13.49
N VAL A 383 -0.01 -0.52 -14.71
CA VAL A 383 -1.20 -1.19 -15.25
C VAL A 383 -0.80 -1.99 -16.48
N HIS A 384 -1.22 -3.25 -16.53
CA HIS A 384 -1.07 -4.09 -17.71
C HIS A 384 -2.08 -3.72 -18.79
N LEU A 385 -1.62 -3.69 -20.03
CA LEU A 385 -2.46 -3.48 -21.21
C LEU A 385 -2.58 -4.76 -22.06
N GLY A 386 -2.07 -5.90 -21.63
CA GLY A 386 -1.89 -7.08 -22.48
C GLY A 386 -0.48 -7.14 -23.07
N ASN A 387 0.01 -8.36 -23.33
CA ASN A 387 1.36 -8.60 -23.84
C ASN A 387 2.43 -7.90 -22.95
N HIS A 388 3.38 -7.22 -23.59
CA HIS A 388 4.43 -6.44 -22.91
C HIS A 388 4.14 -4.93 -22.96
N ASP A 389 2.86 -4.56 -23.02
CA ASP A 389 2.40 -3.18 -23.05
C ASP A 389 1.90 -2.75 -21.67
N PHE A 390 2.33 -1.57 -21.26
CA PHE A 390 2.10 -1.06 -19.91
C PHE A 390 1.64 0.38 -19.91
N PHE A 391 0.91 0.71 -18.86
CA PHE A 391 0.51 2.06 -18.51
C PHE A 391 1.12 2.41 -17.16
N HIS A 392 1.89 3.48 -17.10
CA HIS A 392 2.36 4.08 -15.84
C HIS A 392 1.58 5.36 -15.60
N VAL A 393 0.97 5.45 -14.42
CA VAL A 393 0.25 6.65 -13.98
C VAL A 393 0.83 7.08 -12.65
N GLN A 394 1.05 8.37 -12.52
CA GLN A 394 1.51 8.97 -11.27
C GLN A 394 0.85 10.32 -11.04
N THR A 395 0.64 10.61 -9.77
CA THR A 395 0.21 11.90 -9.27
C THR A 395 1.00 12.22 -8.01
N GLY A 396 0.97 13.48 -7.62
CA GLY A 396 1.53 13.90 -6.35
C GLY A 396 1.14 15.33 -6.05
N TRP A 397 1.50 15.77 -4.86
CA TRP A 397 1.28 17.14 -4.43
C TRP A 397 2.35 18.08 -5.02
N CYS A 398 1.93 19.19 -5.62
CA CYS A 398 2.80 20.28 -6.09
C CYS A 398 2.69 21.45 -5.10
N ASP A 399 3.81 22.05 -4.70
CA ASP A 399 3.81 23.25 -3.83
C ASP A 399 3.19 24.44 -4.57
N GLY A 400 2.28 25.12 -3.87
CA GLY A 400 1.41 26.14 -4.41
C GLY A 400 -0.06 25.82 -4.15
N HIS A 401 -0.86 26.83 -3.80
CA HIS A 401 -2.32 26.75 -3.67
C HIS A 401 -2.99 26.53 -5.04
N LEU A 402 -2.56 25.50 -5.76
CA LEU A 402 -3.09 25.14 -7.05
C LEU A 402 -4.46 24.51 -6.83
N LYS A 403 -5.47 25.07 -7.50
CA LYS A 403 -6.79 24.42 -7.64
C LYS A 403 -6.72 23.19 -8.55
N VAL A 404 -5.53 22.74 -8.92
CA VAL A 404 -5.30 21.66 -9.87
C VAL A 404 -4.19 20.74 -9.37
N GLN A 405 -4.37 19.45 -9.61
CA GLN A 405 -3.35 18.43 -9.43
C GLN A 405 -3.08 17.75 -10.78
N TYR A 406 -1.83 17.37 -11.02
CA TYR A 406 -1.42 16.84 -12.32
C TYR A 406 -1.28 15.32 -12.30
N LEU A 407 -1.88 14.68 -13.30
CA LEU A 407 -1.69 13.27 -13.64
C LEU A 407 -0.66 13.17 -14.77
N SER A 408 0.47 12.50 -14.53
CA SER A 408 1.34 12.03 -15.62
C SER A 408 0.88 10.65 -16.03
N ILE A 409 0.62 10.50 -17.32
CA ILE A 409 0.12 9.29 -17.92
C ILE A 409 1.09 8.89 -19.03
N THR A 410 1.68 7.71 -18.90
CA THR A 410 2.70 7.21 -19.81
C THR A 410 2.35 5.81 -20.29
N THR A 411 2.30 5.62 -21.60
CA THR A 411 2.20 4.31 -22.23
C THR A 411 3.58 3.90 -22.73
N PHE A 412 4.01 2.69 -22.38
CA PHE A 412 5.30 2.16 -22.79
C PHE A 412 5.22 0.67 -23.06
N GLN A 413 6.22 0.14 -23.77
CA GLN A 413 6.37 -1.28 -24.02
C GLN A 413 7.70 -1.75 -23.45
N ILE A 414 7.75 -3.01 -23.02
CA ILE A 414 9.00 -3.71 -22.78
C ILE A 414 9.32 -4.51 -24.04
N VAL A 415 10.43 -4.19 -24.69
CA VAL A 415 10.85 -4.83 -25.94
C VAL A 415 12.25 -5.39 -25.81
N VAL A 416 12.58 -6.36 -26.67
CA VAL A 416 13.95 -6.86 -26.82
C VAL A 416 14.65 -6.02 -27.87
N GLY A 417 15.66 -5.27 -27.47
CA GLY A 417 16.45 -4.45 -28.40
C GLY A 417 17.62 -5.19 -29.01
N GLU A 418 18.46 -4.42 -29.72
CA GLU A 418 19.65 -4.95 -30.38
C GLU A 418 20.59 -5.66 -29.37
N GLY A 419 20.96 -6.89 -29.71
CA GLY A 419 21.77 -7.76 -28.84
C GLY A 419 20.98 -8.52 -27.76
N GLY A 420 19.66 -8.64 -27.90
CA GLY A 420 18.84 -9.51 -27.04
C GLY A 420 18.53 -8.94 -25.66
N ARG A 421 18.81 -7.66 -25.41
CA ARG A 421 18.59 -7.02 -24.11
C ARG A 421 17.21 -6.38 -24.02
N HIS A 422 16.50 -6.63 -22.92
CA HIS A 422 15.24 -5.97 -22.62
C HIS A 422 15.45 -4.46 -22.42
N MET A 423 14.52 -3.66 -22.95
CA MET A 423 14.52 -2.20 -22.83
C MET A 423 13.09 -1.65 -22.76
N ILE A 424 12.96 -0.45 -22.18
CA ILE A 424 11.71 0.31 -22.19
C ILE A 424 11.64 1.14 -23.45
N LYS A 425 10.52 1.05 -24.16
CA LYS A 425 10.17 1.94 -25.26
C LYS A 425 8.94 2.76 -24.85
N THR A 426 9.15 4.01 -24.47
CA THR A 426 8.03 4.94 -24.24
C THR A 426 7.33 5.20 -25.58
N ILE A 427 6.03 4.95 -25.63
CA ILE A 427 5.20 5.19 -26.82
C ILE A 427 4.66 6.62 -26.79
N TYR A 428 4.16 7.02 -25.63
CA TYR A 428 3.48 8.27 -25.43
C TYR A 428 3.51 8.66 -23.95
N SER A 429 3.64 9.95 -23.67
CA SER A 429 3.44 10.49 -22.33
C SER A 429 2.70 11.82 -22.40
N THR A 430 1.84 12.08 -21.42
CA THR A 430 1.12 13.34 -21.30
C THR A 430 0.94 13.72 -19.85
N LEU A 431 0.87 15.03 -19.63
CA LEU A 431 0.43 15.61 -18.39
C LEU A 431 -1.02 16.08 -18.52
N HIS A 432 -1.87 15.71 -17.57
CA HIS A 432 -3.27 16.13 -17.51
C HIS A 432 -3.55 16.84 -16.18
N SER A 433 -4.10 18.06 -16.24
CA SER A 433 -4.50 18.80 -15.05
C SER A 433 -5.92 18.45 -14.63
N VAL A 434 -6.11 18.11 -13.36
CA VAL A 434 -7.40 17.81 -12.76
C VAL A 434 -7.76 18.88 -11.74
N ASP A 435 -8.95 19.47 -11.84
CA ASP A 435 -9.49 20.41 -10.84
C ASP A 435 -9.87 19.65 -9.56
N ILE A 436 -9.23 20.00 -8.45
CA ILE A 436 -9.43 19.37 -7.13
C ILE A 436 -10.62 19.96 -6.36
N LYS A 437 -11.28 21.00 -6.90
CA LYS A 437 -12.59 21.53 -6.45
C LYS A 437 -12.75 21.81 -4.95
N GLY A 438 -11.67 22.12 -4.24
CA GLY A 438 -11.69 22.44 -2.81
C GLY A 438 -11.01 21.40 -1.91
N SER A 439 -10.71 20.21 -2.44
CA SER A 439 -9.75 19.30 -1.82
C SER A 439 -8.33 19.88 -1.91
N GLU A 440 -7.48 19.59 -0.92
CA GLU A 440 -6.06 19.96 -0.97
C GLU A 440 -5.28 19.10 -1.99
N TRP A 441 -5.60 17.80 -2.10
CA TRP A 441 -4.98 16.84 -3.00
C TRP A 441 -5.73 15.48 -2.98
N PHE A 442 -5.46 14.63 -3.97
CA PHE A 442 -5.92 13.25 -4.04
C PHE A 442 -4.77 12.27 -4.33
N ASP A 443 -4.99 11.01 -3.97
CA ASP A 443 -4.13 9.87 -4.29
C ASP A 443 -4.74 8.96 -5.35
N LEU A 444 -3.86 8.31 -6.12
CA LEU A 444 -4.20 7.15 -6.93
C LEU A 444 -4.36 5.94 -6.01
N VAL A 445 -5.60 5.47 -5.88
CA VAL A 445 -5.93 4.34 -5.01
C VAL A 445 -5.84 3.03 -5.78
N PHE A 446 -6.39 2.97 -7.00
CA PHE A 446 -6.32 1.78 -7.84
C PHE A 446 -6.51 2.12 -9.32
N CYS A 447 -5.74 1.47 -10.19
CA CYS A 447 -5.83 1.67 -11.64
C CYS A 447 -5.96 0.32 -12.36
N PHE A 448 -6.79 0.24 -13.40
CA PHE A 448 -6.99 -1.00 -14.15
C PHE A 448 -7.45 -0.77 -15.59
N THR A 449 -7.15 -1.75 -16.44
CA THR A 449 -7.69 -1.87 -17.79
C THR A 449 -8.94 -2.76 -17.74
N PRO A 450 -10.08 -2.37 -18.32
CA PRO A 450 -11.31 -3.16 -18.24
C PRO A 450 -11.22 -4.47 -19.03
N GLU A 451 -10.34 -4.58 -20.02
CA GLU A 451 -10.21 -5.76 -20.90
C GLU A 451 -9.23 -6.80 -20.37
N CYS A 452 -8.26 -6.38 -19.57
CA CYS A 452 -7.24 -7.28 -19.04
C CYS A 452 -7.79 -7.92 -17.76
N GLU A 453 -7.63 -9.23 -17.66
CA GLU A 453 -7.86 -9.92 -16.40
C GLU A 453 -6.92 -9.35 -15.34
N ASP A 454 -7.23 -9.59 -14.08
CA ASP A 454 -6.24 -9.38 -13.05
C ASP A 454 -5.22 -10.52 -13.23
N ASP A 455 -4.13 -10.30 -14.00
CA ASP A 455 -3.21 -11.36 -14.43
C ASP A 455 -2.67 -12.17 -13.24
N GLU A 456 -3.20 -13.37 -13.09
CA GLU A 456 -2.92 -14.27 -11.99
C GLU A 456 -2.64 -15.65 -12.58
N PRO A 457 -1.40 -15.91 -13.06
CA PRO A 457 -1.10 -17.20 -13.64
C PRO A 457 -1.32 -18.30 -12.59
N PHE A 458 -2.11 -19.31 -12.95
CA PHE A 458 -2.10 -20.58 -12.25
C PHE A 458 -0.84 -21.31 -12.68
N GLY A 459 -0.03 -21.75 -11.72
CA GLY A 459 1.13 -22.56 -12.05
C GLY A 459 0.69 -23.79 -12.82
N LEU A 460 1.37 -24.06 -13.94
CA LEU A 460 1.23 -25.29 -14.70
C LEU A 460 1.32 -26.47 -13.70
N GLU A 461 0.30 -27.34 -13.71
CA GLU A 461 0.20 -28.51 -12.84
C GLU A 461 1.36 -29.49 -13.04
#